data_AF-A0A838RCQ8-F1
#
_entry.id   AF-A0A838RCQ8-F1
#
_cell.length_a   1.000
_cell.length_b   1.000
_cell.length_c   1.000
_cell.angle_alpha   90.00
_cell.angle_beta   90.00
_cell.angle_gamma   90.00
#
_symmetry.space_group_name_H-M   'P 1'
#
loop_
_entity.id
_entity.type
_entity.pdbx_description
1 polymer ?
#
loop_
_entity_poly.entity_id
_entity_poly.type
_entity_poly.pdbx_seq_one_letter_code
_entity_poly.pdbx_strand_id
1 'polypeptide(L)'
;MIEAVQFYLDLAREYEAMPEGPQASWSTDPTDFTDGKTAMIAHSSGSLTGILSRATFEVGVMPFPGQEPGEYASVTGGGNLYLFKGASPVQQAAAWQFIRFLTEPERVADFSIQTGYLPTRQSAFQTPQLATYLGEVPQASEIRNALQYAGTELATQSLNEVHLFSTAT
;
A
#
# COMPACT_ATOMS: atom_id res chain seq x y z
N MET A 1 9.54 19.31 -3.15
CA MET A 1 10.34 18.21 -2.52
C MET A 1 10.99 18.70 -1.25
N ILE A 2 11.70 19.84 -1.30
CA ILE A 2 12.27 20.49 -0.11
C ILE A 2 11.16 20.81 0.90
N GLU A 3 10.03 21.32 0.42
CA GLU A 3 8.86 21.69 1.22
C GLU A 3 8.22 20.48 1.90
N ALA A 4 8.10 19.36 1.20
CA ALA A 4 7.54 18.12 1.76
C ALA A 4 8.46 17.52 2.84
N VAL A 5 9.78 17.57 2.63
CA VAL A 5 10.76 17.15 3.64
C VAL A 5 10.74 18.09 4.83
N GLN A 6 10.63 19.40 4.60
CA GLN A 6 10.52 20.41 5.67
C GLN A 6 9.26 20.18 6.50
N PHE A 7 8.11 19.98 5.85
CA PHE A 7 6.86 19.66 6.54
C PHE A 7 7.00 18.42 7.45
N TYR A 8 7.66 17.36 6.95
CA TYR A 8 7.92 16.17 7.77
C TYR A 8 8.83 16.47 8.97
N LEU A 9 9.83 17.34 8.83
CA LEU A 9 10.65 17.80 9.96
C LEU A 9 9.86 18.65 10.96
N ASP A 10 8.98 19.53 10.46
CA ASP A 10 8.17 20.43 11.27
C ASP A 10 7.14 19.66 12.09
N LEU A 11 6.61 18.53 11.60
CA LEU A 11 5.75 17.63 12.38
C LEU A 11 6.40 17.23 13.71
N ALA A 12 7.72 17.03 13.74
CA ALA A 12 8.43 16.70 14.96
C ALA A 12 8.87 17.94 15.75
N ARG A 13 9.44 18.94 15.06
CA ARG A 13 10.18 20.03 15.69
C ARG A 13 9.37 21.28 16.00
N GLU A 14 8.29 21.51 15.25
CA GLU A 14 7.44 22.69 15.39
C GLU A 14 6.07 22.32 15.96
N TYR A 15 5.41 21.32 15.37
CA TYR A 15 4.07 20.93 15.75
C TYR A 15 4.03 19.90 16.89
N GLU A 16 5.18 19.30 17.23
CA GLU A 16 5.30 18.25 18.27
C GLU A 16 4.27 17.10 18.08
N ALA A 17 3.88 16.86 16.83
CA ALA A 17 2.85 15.90 16.44
C ALA A 17 3.40 14.47 16.24
N MET A 18 4.73 14.34 16.17
CA MET A 18 5.44 13.06 16.17
C MET A 18 6.78 13.20 16.91
N PRO A 19 7.39 12.10 17.40
CA PRO A 19 8.70 12.17 18.04
C PRO A 19 9.80 12.68 17.09
N GLU A 20 10.94 13.08 17.66
CA GLU A 20 12.15 13.38 16.88
C GLU A 20 12.93 12.10 16.51
N GLY A 21 13.71 12.18 15.43
CA GLY A 21 14.58 11.10 14.96
C GLY A 21 13.88 10.09 14.04
N PRO A 22 14.54 8.96 13.71
CA PRO A 22 13.95 7.88 12.93
C PRO A 22 12.69 7.36 13.63
N GLN A 23 11.54 7.60 13.00
CA GLN A 23 10.26 7.12 13.52
C GLN A 23 10.05 5.64 13.19
N ALA A 24 9.13 5.08 13.96
CA ALA A 24 8.58 3.73 13.99
C ALA A 24 8.90 2.78 12.81
N SER A 25 9.08 1.50 13.16
CA SER A 25 9.36 0.47 12.16
C SER A 25 8.10 0.21 11.34
N TRP A 26 8.25 0.15 10.01
CA TRP A 26 7.20 -0.31 9.10
C TRP A 26 6.45 -1.57 9.59
N SER A 27 7.15 -2.44 10.32
CA SER A 27 6.58 -3.66 10.89
C SER A 27 5.72 -3.45 12.15
N THR A 28 5.98 -2.40 12.93
CA THR A 28 5.30 -2.11 14.21
C THR A 28 4.16 -1.11 14.07
N ASP A 29 4.19 -0.22 13.06
CA ASP A 29 3.20 0.86 12.90
C ASP A 29 1.73 0.39 12.98
N PRO A 30 1.31 -0.70 12.29
CA PRO A 30 -0.07 -1.15 12.39
C PRO A 30 -0.48 -1.55 13.81
N THR A 31 0.45 -2.14 14.57
CA THR A 31 0.19 -2.54 15.96
C THR A 31 0.10 -1.32 16.86
N ASP A 32 1.05 -0.39 16.75
CA ASP A 32 1.05 0.84 17.54
C ASP A 32 -0.19 1.70 17.27
N PHE A 33 -0.66 1.75 16.02
CA PHE A 33 -1.93 2.37 15.67
C PHE A 33 -3.11 1.66 16.34
N THR A 34 -3.23 0.33 16.21
CA THR A 34 -4.36 -0.41 16.78
C THR A 34 -4.36 -0.43 18.32
N ASP A 35 -3.18 -0.28 18.93
CA ASP A 35 -3.01 -0.13 20.39
C ASP A 35 -3.32 1.31 20.87
N GLY A 36 -3.58 2.26 19.96
CA GLY A 36 -3.86 3.65 20.28
C GLY A 36 -2.63 4.49 20.65
N LYS A 37 -1.41 4.02 20.31
CA LYS A 37 -0.16 4.76 20.56
C LYS A 37 0.09 5.85 19.51
N THR A 38 -0.46 5.68 18.30
CA THR A 38 -0.40 6.67 17.23
C THR A 38 -1.79 6.97 16.70
N ALA A 39 -2.05 8.23 16.35
CA ALA A 39 -3.34 8.67 15.83
C ALA A 39 -3.49 8.45 14.31
N MET A 40 -2.37 8.40 13.58
CA MET A 40 -2.33 8.21 12.13
C MET A 40 -1.06 7.44 11.74
N ILE A 41 -1.15 6.64 10.67
CA ILE A 41 -0.01 5.95 10.07
C ILE A 41 -0.06 6.06 8.54
N ALA A 42 1.10 6.09 7.90
CA ALA A 42 1.24 5.97 6.46
C ALA A 42 1.68 4.53 6.13
N HIS A 43 0.76 3.70 5.62
CA HIS A 43 1.02 2.27 5.44
C HIS A 43 0.40 1.70 4.17
N SER A 44 0.75 0.46 3.83
CA SER A 44 0.19 -0.27 2.69
C SER A 44 -1.27 -0.62 2.92
N SER A 45 -2.09 -0.55 1.86
CA SER A 45 -3.44 -1.11 1.86
C SER A 45 -3.48 -2.60 2.18
N GLY A 46 -2.38 -3.33 1.92
CA GLY A 46 -2.24 -4.75 2.31
C GLY A 46 -2.25 -5.01 3.81
N SER A 47 -2.25 -3.96 4.65
CA SER A 47 -2.44 -4.06 6.10
C SER A 47 -3.88 -3.79 6.53
N LEU A 48 -4.78 -3.35 5.64
CA LEU A 48 -6.11 -2.87 5.99
C LEU A 48 -6.91 -3.92 6.76
N THR A 49 -7.04 -5.14 6.23
CA THR A 49 -7.82 -6.21 6.88
C THR A 49 -7.24 -6.54 8.27
N GLY A 50 -5.92 -6.50 8.40
CA GLY A 50 -5.24 -6.69 9.69
C GLY A 50 -5.51 -5.57 10.70
N ILE A 51 -5.58 -4.31 10.24
CA ILE A 51 -5.88 -3.16 11.08
C ILE A 51 -7.33 -3.18 11.52
N LEU A 52 -8.27 -3.33 10.58
CA LEU A 52 -9.71 -3.31 10.86
C LEU A 52 -10.15 -4.45 11.79
N SER A 53 -9.48 -5.60 11.75
CA SER A 53 -9.77 -6.72 12.65
C SER A 53 -9.26 -6.52 14.08
N ARG A 54 -8.32 -5.60 14.32
CA ARG A 54 -7.70 -5.35 15.64
C ARG A 54 -8.14 -4.04 16.27
N ALA A 55 -8.41 -3.02 15.46
CA ALA A 55 -8.81 -1.72 15.95
C ALA A 55 -10.13 -1.81 16.75
N THR A 56 -10.16 -1.16 17.90
CA THR A 56 -11.35 -1.05 18.77
C THR A 56 -12.06 0.30 18.62
N PHE A 57 -11.65 1.07 17.61
CA PHE A 57 -12.11 2.41 17.28
C PHE A 57 -12.40 2.51 15.78
N GLU A 58 -13.07 3.59 15.36
CA GLU A 58 -13.36 3.83 13.95
C GLU A 58 -12.08 4.20 13.18
N VAL A 59 -11.79 3.46 12.11
CA VAL A 59 -10.61 3.69 11.27
C VAL A 59 -11.01 4.40 9.98
N GLY A 60 -10.45 5.60 9.78
CA GLY A 60 -10.49 6.31 8.51
C GLY A 60 -9.31 5.95 7.61
N VAL A 61 -9.49 6.12 6.30
CA VAL A 61 -8.41 6.02 5.31
C VAL A 61 -8.51 7.19 4.34
N MET A 62 -7.37 7.68 3.87
CA MET A 62 -7.29 8.73 2.86
C MET A 62 -6.04 8.58 2.01
N PRO A 63 -6.04 9.07 0.75
CA PRO A 63 -4.80 9.24 -0.01
C PRO A 63 -3.88 10.26 0.68
N PHE A 64 -2.60 10.29 0.31
CA PHE A 64 -1.67 11.28 0.84
C PHE A 64 -2.12 12.69 0.42
N PRO A 65 -2.12 13.67 1.34
CA PRO A 65 -2.41 15.05 0.99
C PRO A 65 -1.29 15.64 0.13
N GLY A 66 -1.67 16.48 -0.84
CA GLY A 66 -0.77 17.32 -1.60
C GLY A 66 -0.45 18.64 -0.88
N GLN A 67 0.23 19.54 -1.59
CA GLN A 67 0.63 20.82 -1.03
C GLN A 67 -0.56 21.76 -0.89
N GLU A 68 -1.40 21.82 -1.93
CA GLU A 68 -2.58 22.69 -1.94
C GLU A 68 -3.84 21.92 -1.51
N PRO A 69 -4.83 22.60 -0.89
CA PRO A 69 -6.10 21.97 -0.52
C PRO A 69 -6.79 21.30 -1.71
N GLY A 70 -7.16 20.03 -1.55
CA GLY A 70 -7.80 19.23 -2.58
C GLY A 70 -6.84 18.50 -3.53
N GLU A 71 -5.53 18.70 -3.38
CA GLU A 71 -4.53 17.86 -4.02
C GLU A 71 -4.29 16.59 -3.22
N TYR A 72 -4.15 15.47 -3.94
CA TYR A 72 -3.89 14.17 -3.34
C TYR A 72 -2.88 13.40 -4.18
N ALA A 73 -2.14 12.51 -3.51
CA ALA A 73 -1.23 11.58 -4.14
C ALA A 73 -1.47 10.16 -3.62
N SER A 74 -1.24 9.20 -4.50
CA SER A 74 -1.17 7.79 -4.16
C SER A 74 0.00 7.15 -4.89
N VAL A 75 0.56 6.09 -4.30
CA VAL A 75 1.66 5.34 -4.88
C VAL A 75 1.21 3.89 -5.02
N THR A 76 1.23 3.38 -6.25
CA THR A 76 1.08 1.95 -6.48
C THR A 76 2.36 1.24 -6.11
N GLY A 77 2.26 0.14 -5.38
CA GLY A 77 3.37 -0.73 -5.06
C GLY A 77 2.89 -2.14 -4.76
N GLY A 78 3.79 -2.99 -4.29
CA GLY A 78 3.48 -4.38 -3.92
C GLY A 78 4.43 -5.38 -4.56
N GLY A 79 3.98 -6.64 -4.63
CA GLY A 79 4.75 -7.73 -5.22
C GLY A 79 4.48 -7.90 -6.71
N ASN A 80 5.53 -8.24 -7.45
CA ASN A 80 5.45 -8.59 -8.88
C ASN A 80 5.81 -10.06 -9.09
N LEU A 81 5.18 -10.70 -10.08
CA LEU A 81 5.52 -12.06 -10.53
C LEU A 81 6.50 -11.95 -11.71
N TYR A 82 7.67 -12.58 -11.58
CA TYR A 82 8.72 -12.56 -12.61
C TYR A 82 8.98 -13.93 -13.20
N LEU A 83 9.24 -13.97 -14.51
CA LEU A 83 9.71 -15.14 -15.22
C LEU A 83 11.17 -14.93 -15.64
N PHE A 84 12.09 -15.73 -15.11
CA PHE A 84 13.50 -15.58 -15.40
C PHE A 84 13.88 -16.18 -16.77
N LYS A 85 14.68 -15.44 -17.54
CA LYS A 85 15.18 -15.87 -18.87
C LYS A 85 15.91 -17.22 -18.84
N GLY A 86 16.55 -17.56 -17.72
CA GLY A 86 17.32 -18.81 -17.57
C GLY A 86 16.49 -20.07 -17.33
N ALA A 87 15.18 -19.97 -17.11
CA ALA A 87 14.32 -21.13 -16.90
C ALA A 87 14.17 -21.96 -18.19
N SER A 88 14.08 -23.28 -18.09
CA SER A 88 13.85 -24.15 -19.25
C SER A 88 12.47 -23.90 -19.88
N PRO A 89 12.25 -24.24 -21.16
CA PRO A 89 10.95 -24.03 -21.82
C PRO A 89 9.76 -24.66 -21.06
N VAL A 90 9.97 -25.84 -20.47
CA VAL A 90 8.95 -26.54 -19.68
C VAL A 90 8.64 -25.78 -18.38
N GLN A 91 9.66 -25.28 -17.68
CA GLN A 91 9.48 -24.47 -16.48
C GLN A 91 8.79 -23.15 -16.79
N GLN A 92 9.14 -22.50 -17.91
CA GLN A 92 8.49 -21.27 -18.34
C GLN A 92 7.00 -21.47 -18.62
N ALA A 93 6.64 -22.56 -19.32
CA ALA A 93 5.25 -22.90 -19.58
C ALA A 93 4.46 -23.18 -18.30
N ALA A 94 5.03 -23.94 -17.37
CA ALA A 94 4.39 -24.24 -16.08
C ALA A 94 4.22 -22.98 -15.21
N ALA A 95 5.25 -22.13 -15.11
CA ALA A 95 5.19 -20.86 -14.40
C ALA A 95 4.13 -19.94 -15.00
N TRP A 96 4.03 -19.89 -16.33
CA TRP A 96 2.99 -19.10 -16.99
C TRP A 96 1.57 -19.59 -16.68
N GLN A 97 1.35 -20.91 -16.66
CA GLN A 97 0.07 -21.48 -16.24
C GLN A 97 -0.28 -21.10 -14.79
N PHE A 98 0.70 -21.16 -13.89
CA PHE A 98 0.52 -20.77 -12.50
C PHE A 98 0.23 -19.28 -12.32
N ILE A 99 0.94 -18.40 -13.04
CA ILE A 99 0.68 -16.95 -13.03
C ILE A 99 -0.74 -16.66 -13.53
N ARG A 100 -1.17 -17.32 -14.61
CA ARG A 100 -2.53 -17.17 -15.12
C ARG A 100 -3.56 -17.60 -14.10
N PHE A 101 -3.36 -18.76 -13.48
CA PHE A 101 -4.20 -19.27 -12.41
C PHE A 101 -4.28 -18.27 -11.26
N LEU A 102 -3.15 -17.86 -10.67
CA LEU A 102 -3.13 -16.92 -9.54
C LEU A 102 -3.81 -15.59 -9.84
N THR A 103 -3.74 -15.14 -11.10
CA THR A 103 -4.33 -13.87 -11.50
C THR A 103 -5.78 -13.99 -11.96
N GLU A 104 -6.44 -15.14 -11.89
CA GLU A 104 -7.86 -15.27 -12.23
C GLU A 104 -8.74 -14.27 -11.44
N PRO A 105 -9.79 -13.68 -12.06
CA PRO A 105 -10.58 -12.61 -11.43
C PRO A 105 -11.07 -12.94 -10.03
N GLU A 106 -11.60 -14.14 -9.83
CA GLU A 106 -12.14 -14.62 -8.57
C GLU A 106 -11.06 -14.77 -7.50
N ARG A 107 -9.84 -15.14 -7.89
CA ARG A 107 -8.72 -15.34 -6.95
C ARG A 107 -8.10 -14.04 -6.51
N VAL A 108 -7.90 -13.10 -7.43
CA VAL A 108 -7.39 -11.78 -7.05
C VAL A 108 -8.43 -10.97 -6.29
N ALA A 109 -9.72 -11.22 -6.52
CA ALA A 109 -10.80 -10.71 -5.67
C ALA A 109 -10.72 -11.29 -4.25
N ASP A 110 -10.62 -12.62 -4.12
CA ASP A 110 -10.49 -13.29 -2.82
C ASP A 110 -9.23 -12.82 -2.05
N PHE A 111 -8.08 -12.74 -2.73
CA PHE A 111 -6.85 -12.22 -2.16
C PHE A 111 -7.00 -10.76 -1.69
N SER A 112 -7.69 -9.93 -2.48
CA SER A 112 -7.98 -8.54 -2.13
C SER A 112 -8.78 -8.44 -0.83
N ILE A 113 -9.85 -9.24 -0.70
CA ILE A 113 -10.71 -9.26 0.50
C ILE A 113 -9.92 -9.71 1.74
N GLN A 114 -9.11 -10.76 1.61
CA GLN A 114 -8.38 -11.33 2.74
C GLN A 114 -7.25 -10.44 3.25
N THR A 115 -6.69 -9.57 2.40
CA THR A 115 -5.48 -8.80 2.74
C THR A 115 -5.71 -7.29 2.80
N GLY A 116 -6.57 -6.75 1.94
CA GLY A 116 -6.68 -5.31 1.67
C GLY A 116 -5.88 -4.84 0.46
N TYR A 117 -5.09 -5.72 -0.19
CA TYR A 117 -4.48 -5.40 -1.48
C TYR A 117 -5.55 -5.11 -2.54
N LEU A 118 -5.22 -4.27 -3.51
CA LEU A 118 -6.07 -4.06 -4.66
C LEU A 118 -5.91 -5.23 -5.65
N PRO A 119 -7.00 -5.70 -6.28
CA PRO A 119 -6.90 -6.78 -7.25
C PRO A 119 -6.14 -6.31 -8.50
N THR A 120 -5.33 -7.20 -9.07
CA THR A 120 -4.50 -6.89 -10.25
C THR A 120 -5.29 -6.91 -11.57
N ARG A 121 -6.60 -7.12 -11.53
CA ARG A 121 -7.49 -7.14 -12.71
C ARG A 121 -8.73 -6.29 -12.51
N GLN A 122 -9.08 -5.52 -13.53
CA GLN A 122 -10.34 -4.76 -13.56
C GLN A 122 -11.58 -5.67 -13.47
N SER A 123 -11.54 -6.84 -14.11
CA SER A 123 -12.64 -7.81 -14.07
C SER A 123 -12.92 -8.37 -12.68
N ALA A 124 -11.95 -8.30 -11.75
CA ALA A 124 -12.16 -8.73 -10.37
C ALA A 124 -13.20 -7.87 -9.64
N PHE A 125 -13.28 -6.57 -9.96
CA PHE A 125 -14.28 -5.65 -9.39
C PHE A 125 -15.72 -5.99 -9.80
N GLN A 126 -15.91 -6.84 -10.82
CA GLN A 126 -17.23 -7.31 -11.25
C GLN A 126 -17.62 -8.64 -10.56
N THR A 127 -16.71 -9.26 -9.81
CA THR A 127 -17.04 -10.47 -9.05
C THR A 127 -18.04 -10.11 -7.93
N PRO A 128 -19.08 -10.93 -7.70
CA PRO A 128 -20.07 -10.65 -6.66
C PRO A 128 -19.46 -10.46 -5.27
N GLN A 129 -18.42 -11.24 -4.96
CA GLN A 129 -17.75 -11.22 -3.67
C GLN A 129 -17.04 -9.88 -3.43
N LEU A 130 -16.25 -9.40 -4.39
CA LEU A 130 -15.53 -8.13 -4.23
C LEU A 130 -16.49 -6.94 -4.28
N ALA A 131 -17.51 -6.98 -5.14
CA ALA A 131 -18.52 -5.93 -5.19
C ALA A 131 -19.27 -5.79 -3.86
N THR A 132 -19.62 -6.91 -3.22
CA THR A 132 -20.25 -6.92 -1.89
C THR A 132 -19.30 -6.37 -0.84
N TYR A 133 -18.05 -6.86 -0.80
CA TYR A 133 -17.04 -6.39 0.16
C TYR A 133 -16.80 -4.88 0.08
N LEU A 134 -16.71 -4.31 -1.13
CA LEU A 134 -16.55 -2.87 -1.32
C LEU A 134 -17.76 -2.06 -0.82
N GLY A 135 -18.96 -2.64 -0.84
CA GLY A 135 -20.17 -2.02 -0.28
C GLY A 135 -20.24 -2.10 1.25
N GLU A 136 -19.66 -3.15 1.84
CA GLU A 136 -19.68 -3.39 3.29
C GLU A 136 -18.50 -2.75 4.04
N VAL A 137 -17.37 -2.54 3.34
CA VAL A 137 -16.14 -1.98 3.89
C VAL A 137 -15.79 -0.68 3.17
N PRO A 138 -16.27 0.48 3.67
CA PRO A 138 -16.04 1.79 3.05
C PRO A 138 -14.57 2.10 2.82
N GLN A 139 -13.69 1.69 3.75
CA GLN A 139 -12.25 1.90 3.65
C GLN A 139 -11.65 1.23 2.40
N ALA A 140 -12.13 0.04 2.03
CA ALA A 140 -11.67 -0.65 0.83
C ALA A 140 -12.11 0.10 -0.45
N SER A 141 -13.32 0.68 -0.44
CA SER A 141 -13.80 1.56 -1.52
C SER A 141 -12.98 2.83 -1.64
N GLU A 142 -12.63 3.48 -0.52
CA GLU A 142 -11.77 4.66 -0.54
C GLU A 142 -10.36 4.36 -1.07
N ILE A 143 -9.77 3.23 -0.67
CA ILE A 143 -8.47 2.78 -1.23
C ILE A 143 -8.57 2.53 -2.74
N ARG A 144 -9.66 1.92 -3.21
CA ARG A 144 -9.90 1.78 -4.66
C ARG A 144 -10.01 3.14 -5.34
N ASN A 145 -10.74 4.08 -4.76
CA ASN A 145 -10.91 5.43 -5.32
C ASN A 145 -9.59 6.20 -5.35
N ALA A 146 -8.70 5.97 -4.38
CA ALA A 146 -7.38 6.59 -4.32
C ALA A 146 -6.47 6.23 -5.52
N LEU A 147 -6.78 5.16 -6.27
CA LEU A 147 -6.08 4.83 -7.53
C LEU A 147 -6.15 5.95 -8.56
N GLN A 148 -7.17 6.80 -8.53
CA GLN A 148 -7.26 7.94 -9.47
C GLN A 148 -6.15 8.98 -9.25
N TYR A 149 -5.57 9.01 -8.04
CA TYR A 149 -4.45 9.88 -7.67
C TYR A 149 -3.10 9.17 -7.78
N ALA A 150 -3.08 7.92 -8.28
CA ALA A 150 -1.85 7.17 -8.40
C ALA A 150 -0.99 7.68 -9.56
N GLY A 151 0.25 8.06 -9.25
CA GLY A 151 1.28 8.35 -10.24
C GLY A 151 2.02 7.09 -10.69
N THR A 152 2.86 7.24 -11.71
CA THR A 152 3.78 6.17 -12.14
C THR A 152 4.75 5.81 -11.01
N GLU A 153 4.90 4.52 -10.72
CA GLU A 153 5.92 4.05 -9.78
C GLU A 153 7.33 4.42 -10.30
N LEU A 154 8.13 5.07 -9.45
CA LEU A 154 9.54 5.34 -9.72
C LEU A 154 10.35 4.05 -9.58
N ALA A 155 10.38 3.25 -10.64
CA ALA A 155 11.22 2.05 -10.69
C ALA A 155 12.70 2.44 -10.89
N THR A 156 13.47 2.51 -9.81
CA THR A 156 14.94 2.61 -9.91
C THR A 156 15.55 1.22 -9.87
N GLN A 157 16.32 0.86 -10.92
CA GLN A 157 16.98 -0.46 -10.99
C GLN A 157 17.96 -0.70 -9.82
N SER A 158 18.44 0.40 -9.22
CA SER A 158 19.37 0.40 -8.09
C SER A 158 18.76 1.01 -6.82
N LEU A 159 17.48 0.75 -6.52
CA LEU A 159 16.83 1.26 -5.29
C LEU A 159 17.68 1.02 -4.02
N ASN A 160 18.37 -0.13 -3.96
CA ASN A 160 19.30 -0.47 -2.88
C ASN A 160 20.54 0.44 -2.84
N GLU A 161 21.07 0.87 -3.99
CA GLU A 161 22.22 1.79 -4.04
C GLU A 161 21.80 3.21 -3.66
N VAL A 162 20.56 3.62 -3.98
CA VAL A 162 19.99 4.89 -3.53
C VAL A 162 19.81 4.91 -2.01
N HIS A 163 19.42 3.80 -1.39
CA HIS A 163 19.34 3.67 0.08
C HIS A 163 20.71 3.83 0.77
N LEU A 164 21.82 3.40 0.14
CA LEU A 164 23.16 3.54 0.72
C LEU A 164 23.59 5.01 0.87
N PHE A 165 23.06 5.92 0.05
CA PHE A 165 23.33 7.36 0.19
C PHE A 165 22.55 8.01 1.34
N SER A 166 21.42 7.44 1.79
CA SER A 166 20.61 8.04 2.87
C SER A 166 21.02 7.59 4.27
N THR A 167 21.86 6.57 4.40
CA THR A 167 22.39 6.08 5.69
C THR A 167 23.84 6.47 5.94
N ALA A 168 24.44 7.24 5.03
CA ALA A 168 25.84 7.65 5.07
C ALA A 168 25.98 9.18 5.26
N THR A 169 25.35 9.72 6.30
CA THR A 169 25.66 11.03 6.90
C THR A 169 25.33 11.01 8.37
#